data_AF-A0A349EBJ3-F1
#
_entry.id   AF-A0A349EBJ3-F1
#
_cell.length_a   1.000
_cell.length_b   1.000
_cell.length_c   1.000
_cell.angle_alpha   90.00
_cell.angle_beta   90.00
_cell.angle_gamma   90.00
#
_symmetry.space_group_name_H-M   'P 1'
#
loop_
_entity.id
_entity.type
_entity.pdbx_description
1 polymer ?
#
loop_
_entity_poly.entity_id
_entity_poly.type
_entity_poly.pdbx_seq_one_letter_code
_entity_poly.pdbx_strand_id
1 'polypeptide(L)'
;MGIIRNGDELTLINPVRVNTKVEAQLTALGKIKHVMRLGAFHGVDDPYYVEKFGALMWAQPGGTTYTEPKIDRQLDSIAPLPFEASEIFEFAGTTQPECALLIKRDKRILFTCDAIQNYGDYSYNNIPAKILMPFIGFPRETIVGPIWLKYQTPEGETLEPEFRRLLGLRFDSLLAAHGTLLASGAHAAVERAVDKAFELKK
;
A
#
# COMPACT_ATOMS: atom_id res chain seq x y z
N MET A 1 1.03 -0.32 7.57
CA MET A 1 2.20 0.60 7.68
C MET A 1 3.51 -0.14 7.44
N GLY A 2 4.29 0.32 6.48
CA GLY A 2 5.70 -0.05 6.28
C GLY A 2 6.65 1.04 6.79
N ILE A 3 7.90 0.68 7.10
CA ILE A 3 8.93 1.64 7.52
C ILE A 3 10.18 1.39 6.68
N ILE A 4 10.64 2.43 5.99
CA ILE A 4 11.91 2.40 5.27
C ILE A 4 12.86 3.35 5.98
N ARG A 5 14.03 2.82 6.36
CA ARG A 5 15.12 3.61 6.95
C ARG A 5 16.19 3.89 5.91
N ASN A 6 16.59 5.15 5.79
CA ASN A 6 17.73 5.60 5.00
C ASN A 6 18.62 6.49 5.87
N GLY A 7 19.76 5.96 6.33
CA GLY A 7 20.58 6.62 7.35
C GLY A 7 19.81 6.82 8.67
N ASP A 8 19.68 8.07 9.09
CA ASP A 8 18.92 8.48 10.29
C ASP A 8 17.45 8.83 9.97
N GLU A 9 17.05 8.83 8.71
CA GLU A 9 15.70 9.24 8.29
C GLU A 9 14.79 8.03 8.06
N LEU A 10 13.52 8.19 8.44
CA LEU A 10 12.46 7.22 8.26
C LEU A 10 11.40 7.76 7.30
N THR A 11 11.00 6.91 6.35
CA THR A 11 9.79 7.06 5.55
C THR A 11 8.76 6.05 6.05
N LEU A 12 7.60 6.55 6.49
CA LEU A 12 6.45 5.73 6.83
C LEU A 12 5.57 5.55 5.60
N ILE A 13 5.31 4.30 5.21
CA ILE A 13 4.48 3.95 4.06
C ILE A 13 3.09 3.56 4.55
N ASN A 14 2.04 4.24 4.06
CA ASN A 14 0.65 4.07 4.49
C ASN A 14 0.55 4.00 6.03
N PRO A 15 0.99 5.05 6.76
CA PRO A 15 1.01 4.99 8.20
C PRO A 15 -0.40 4.88 8.78
N VAL A 16 -0.47 4.19 9.91
CA VAL A 16 -1.63 4.21 10.82
C VAL A 16 -1.10 4.63 12.17
N ARG A 17 -1.89 5.39 12.92
CA ARG A 17 -1.46 5.90 14.20
C ARG A 17 -1.25 4.75 15.18
N VAL A 18 -0.02 4.62 15.64
CA VAL A 18 0.38 3.62 16.63
C VAL A 18 0.23 4.15 18.05
N ASN A 19 0.23 3.24 19.03
CA ASN A 19 0.26 3.64 20.44
C ASN A 19 1.62 4.25 20.84
N THR A 20 1.67 4.89 22.00
CA THR A 20 2.86 5.60 22.50
C THR A 20 4.09 4.71 22.65
N LYS A 21 3.91 3.43 23.01
CA LYS A 21 5.02 2.47 23.14
C LYS A 21 5.67 2.18 21.79
N VAL A 22 4.86 1.92 20.76
CA VAL A 22 5.36 1.65 19.40
C VAL A 22 5.91 2.93 18.77
N GLU A 23 5.32 4.08 19.03
CA GLU A 23 5.86 5.35 18.58
C GLU A 23 7.26 5.62 19.16
N ALA A 24 7.49 5.34 20.44
CA ALA A 24 8.83 5.46 21.04
C ALA A 24 9.85 4.50 20.38
N GLN A 25 9.40 3.33 19.91
CA GLN A 25 10.26 2.43 19.12
C GLN A 25 10.57 3.03 17.75
N LEU A 26 9.59 3.65 17.08
CA LEU A 26 9.81 4.33 15.81
C LEU A 26 10.82 5.47 15.94
N THR A 27 10.67 6.34 16.93
CA THR A 27 11.58 7.49 17.13
C THR A 27 12.97 7.07 17.59
N ALA A 28 13.11 5.90 18.22
CA ALA A 28 14.41 5.30 18.51
C ALA A 28 15.10 4.69 17.27
N LEU A 29 14.35 4.33 16.23
CA LEU A 29 14.92 3.83 14.96
C LEU A 29 15.50 4.96 14.10
N GLY A 30 14.97 6.18 14.23
CA GLY A 30 15.41 7.34 13.46
C GLY A 30 14.37 8.46 13.47
N LYS A 31 14.63 9.51 12.70
CA LYS A 31 13.77 10.68 12.54
C LYS A 31 12.70 10.39 11.50
N ILE A 32 11.43 10.50 11.88
CA ILE A 32 10.30 10.42 10.95
C ILE A 32 10.31 11.70 10.09
N LYS A 33 10.78 11.57 8.84
CA LYS A 33 10.98 12.71 7.92
C LYS A 33 10.01 12.70 6.75
N HIS A 34 9.44 11.54 6.44
CA HIS A 34 8.55 11.38 5.30
C HIS A 34 7.34 10.51 5.66
N VAL A 35 6.17 10.94 5.23
CA VAL A 35 4.94 10.16 5.19
C VAL A 35 4.59 9.95 3.73
N MET A 36 4.38 8.69 3.33
CA MET A 36 4.08 8.32 1.95
C MET A 36 2.77 7.55 1.90
N ARG A 37 1.76 8.17 1.28
CA ARG A 37 0.46 7.57 1.02
C ARG A 37 0.41 7.08 -0.41
N LEU A 38 0.26 5.77 -0.57
CA LEU A 38 0.25 5.10 -1.85
C LEU A 38 -1.14 5.09 -2.50
N GLY A 39 -2.22 5.06 -1.73
CA GLY A 39 -3.59 4.97 -2.23
C GLY A 39 -4.53 6.00 -1.60
N ALA A 40 -5.55 6.40 -2.36
CA ALA A 40 -6.49 7.44 -1.96
C ALA A 40 -7.38 7.08 -0.75
N PHE A 41 -7.57 5.79 -0.45
CA PHE A 41 -8.41 5.34 0.66
C PHE A 41 -7.67 5.16 1.99
N HIS A 42 -6.40 5.58 2.08
CA HIS A 42 -5.59 5.37 3.27
C HIS A 42 -4.77 6.61 3.68
N GLY A 43 -5.36 7.53 4.45
CA GLY A 43 -4.67 8.76 4.86
C GLY A 43 -5.18 9.43 6.13
N VAL A 44 -6.04 8.76 6.90
CA VAL A 44 -6.68 9.33 8.11
C VAL A 44 -5.65 9.80 9.15
N ASP A 45 -4.53 9.10 9.27
CA ASP A 45 -3.49 9.38 10.26
C ASP A 45 -2.32 10.18 9.70
N ASP A 46 -2.32 10.55 8.41
CA ASP A 46 -1.24 11.34 7.81
C ASP A 46 -1.04 12.69 8.53
N PRO A 47 -2.09 13.47 8.88
CA PRO A 47 -1.92 14.74 9.58
C PRO A 47 -1.17 14.59 10.90
N TYR A 48 -1.42 13.50 11.65
CA TYR A 48 -0.76 13.26 12.93
C TYR A 48 0.77 13.24 12.79
N TYR A 49 1.28 12.52 11.79
CA TYR A 49 2.72 12.39 11.59
C TYR A 49 3.33 13.65 11.01
N VAL A 50 2.63 14.34 10.10
CA VAL A 50 3.09 15.61 9.53
C VAL A 50 3.14 16.71 10.58
N GLU A 51 2.08 16.90 11.37
CA GLU A 51 2.01 17.94 12.41
C GLU A 51 3.00 17.69 13.55
N LYS A 52 3.10 16.44 14.03
CA LYS A 52 3.92 16.12 15.19
C LYS A 52 5.41 16.07 14.88
N PHE A 53 5.81 15.53 13.72
CA PHE A 53 7.21 15.30 13.38
C PHE A 53 7.75 16.27 12.31
N GLY A 54 6.91 17.13 11.73
CA GLY A 54 7.30 17.98 10.61
C GLY A 54 7.68 17.15 9.38
N ALA A 55 7.05 15.98 9.21
CA ALA A 55 7.34 15.08 8.10
C ALA A 55 6.79 15.64 6.79
N LEU A 56 7.51 15.43 5.69
CA LEU A 56 7.04 15.79 4.35
C LEU A 56 5.98 14.80 3.87
N MET A 57 4.88 15.30 3.32
CA MET A 57 3.82 14.49 2.75
C MET A 57 4.10 14.13 1.29
N TRP A 58 4.12 12.83 0.99
CA TRP A 58 4.24 12.26 -0.35
C TRP A 58 2.96 11.55 -0.75
N ALA A 59 2.37 11.95 -1.88
CA ALA A 59 1.21 11.27 -2.46
C ALA A 59 1.08 11.61 -3.95
N GLN A 60 0.30 10.80 -4.68
CA GLN A 60 -0.13 11.18 -6.03
C GLN A 60 -1.12 12.35 -5.98
N PRO A 61 -1.03 13.31 -6.92
CA PRO A 61 -2.00 14.40 -7.03
C PRO A 61 -3.37 13.90 -7.53
N GLY A 62 -4.40 14.72 -7.37
CA GLY A 62 -5.73 14.47 -7.94
C GLY A 62 -6.67 13.58 -7.11
N GLY A 63 -6.19 13.00 -6.01
CA GLY A 63 -7.05 12.27 -5.07
C GLY A 63 -8.01 13.20 -4.31
N THR A 64 -9.24 12.75 -4.08
CA THR A 64 -10.29 13.58 -3.45
C THR A 64 -10.76 13.09 -2.08
N THR A 65 -10.29 11.92 -1.61
CA THR A 65 -10.71 11.35 -0.32
C THR A 65 -9.97 11.95 0.88
N TYR A 66 -8.63 11.99 0.85
CA TYR A 66 -7.81 12.65 1.85
C TYR A 66 -7.03 13.79 1.19
N THR A 67 -7.52 15.02 1.33
CA THR A 67 -6.91 16.21 0.72
C THR A 67 -5.91 16.91 1.63
N GLU A 68 -5.88 16.54 2.91
CA GLU A 68 -4.92 17.01 3.89
C GLU A 68 -4.09 15.83 4.43
N PRO A 69 -2.83 16.06 4.86
CA PRO A 69 -2.09 17.31 4.70
C PRO A 69 -1.73 17.59 3.23
N LYS A 70 -1.43 18.86 2.92
CA LYS A 70 -0.98 19.24 1.57
C LYS A 70 0.21 18.38 1.11
N ILE A 71 0.19 18.01 -0.17
CA ILE A 71 1.27 17.24 -0.79
C ILE A 71 2.50 18.13 -0.94
N ASP A 72 3.55 17.85 -0.18
CA ASP A 72 4.85 18.52 -0.32
C ASP A 72 5.64 17.99 -1.51
N ARG A 73 5.46 16.70 -1.81
CA ARG A 73 6.18 15.97 -2.86
C ARG A 73 5.21 15.07 -3.60
N GLN A 74 5.09 15.28 -4.91
CA GLN A 74 4.28 14.41 -5.74
C GLN A 74 4.97 13.05 -5.89
N LEU A 75 4.18 12.00 -5.81
CA LEU A 75 4.63 10.63 -6.00
C LEU A 75 4.25 10.19 -7.41
N ASP A 76 5.23 10.02 -8.27
CA ASP A 76 5.08 9.52 -9.64
C ASP A 76 6.28 8.63 -10.01
N SER A 77 6.26 8.06 -11.22
CA SER A 77 7.32 7.18 -11.73
C SER A 77 8.70 7.83 -11.89
N ILE A 78 8.81 9.16 -11.85
CA ILE A 78 10.09 9.89 -11.98
C ILE A 78 10.50 10.59 -10.67
N ALA A 79 9.71 10.45 -9.60
CA ALA A 79 9.92 11.12 -8.34
C ALA A 79 11.28 10.74 -7.72
N PRO A 80 12.10 11.71 -7.28
CA PRO A 80 13.35 11.44 -6.57
C PRO A 80 13.03 11.00 -5.13
N LEU A 81 12.79 9.71 -4.94
CA LEU A 81 12.44 9.11 -3.65
C LEU A 81 13.55 9.33 -2.59
N PRO A 82 13.20 9.42 -1.29
CA PRO A 82 14.16 9.68 -0.21
C PRO A 82 15.07 8.47 0.13
N PHE A 83 15.06 7.44 -0.70
CA PHE A 83 15.85 6.23 -0.60
C PHE A 83 16.14 5.67 -2.00
N GLU A 84 17.25 4.94 -2.12
CA GLU A 84 17.70 4.39 -3.39
C GLU A 84 17.08 3.03 -3.73
N ALA A 85 17.33 2.59 -4.97
CA ALA A 85 16.96 1.27 -5.50
C ALA A 85 15.45 1.00 -5.32
N SER A 86 14.64 1.92 -5.84
CA SER A 86 13.19 1.85 -5.75
C SER A 86 12.53 2.34 -7.04
N GLU A 87 11.28 1.94 -7.27
CA GLU A 87 10.43 2.47 -8.34
C GLU A 87 8.98 2.60 -7.88
N ILE A 88 8.30 3.62 -8.40
CA ILE A 88 6.86 3.79 -8.28
C ILE A 88 6.19 3.20 -9.51
N PHE A 89 5.21 2.34 -9.27
CA PHE A 89 4.28 1.85 -10.28
C PHE A 89 2.95 2.55 -10.08
N GLU A 90 2.52 3.35 -11.04
CA GLU A 90 1.24 4.07 -10.96
C GLU A 90 0.16 3.25 -11.65
N PHE A 91 -0.99 3.01 -11.01
CA PHE A 91 -2.13 2.46 -11.73
C PHE A 91 -2.77 3.54 -12.60
N ALA A 92 -2.97 3.25 -13.89
CA ALA A 92 -3.68 4.12 -14.82
C ALA A 92 -5.16 3.77 -14.90
N GLY A 93 -5.99 4.74 -15.28
CA GLY A 93 -7.42 4.53 -15.52
C GLY A 93 -8.27 4.33 -14.26
N THR A 94 -7.70 4.50 -13.06
CA THR A 94 -8.44 4.43 -11.80
C THR A 94 -9.22 5.72 -11.52
N THR A 95 -10.38 5.61 -10.87
CA THR A 95 -11.20 6.78 -10.47
C THR A 95 -10.47 7.70 -9.48
N GLN A 96 -9.66 7.13 -8.59
CA GLN A 96 -8.77 7.85 -7.67
C GLN A 96 -7.33 7.36 -7.88
N PRO A 97 -6.30 8.18 -7.61
CA PRO A 97 -4.92 7.73 -7.75
C PRO A 97 -4.58 6.63 -6.74
N GLU A 98 -3.91 5.60 -7.22
CA GLU A 98 -3.16 4.66 -6.40
C GLU A 98 -1.89 4.21 -7.14
N CYS A 99 -0.84 3.98 -6.37
CA CYS A 99 0.42 3.45 -6.85
C CYS A 99 0.92 2.32 -5.94
N ALA A 100 1.90 1.57 -6.44
CA ALA A 100 2.69 0.64 -5.66
C ALA A 100 4.14 1.15 -5.61
N LEU A 101 4.81 0.89 -4.49
CA LEU A 101 6.23 1.19 -4.31
C LEU A 101 7.01 -0.13 -4.29
N LEU A 102 7.90 -0.34 -5.25
CA LEU A 102 8.83 -1.46 -5.23
C LEU A 102 10.18 -1.01 -4.69
N ILE A 103 10.68 -1.72 -3.67
CA ILE A 103 12.07 -1.62 -3.24
C ILE A 103 12.85 -2.76 -3.87
N LYS A 104 13.88 -2.45 -4.67
CA LYS A 104 14.69 -3.37 -5.47
C LYS A 104 15.89 -3.95 -4.70
N ARG A 105 15.84 -3.93 -3.36
CA ARG A 105 16.86 -4.50 -2.46
C ARG A 105 16.41 -5.88 -1.96
N ASP A 106 17.38 -6.75 -1.65
CA ASP A 106 17.17 -8.10 -1.13
C ASP A 106 16.10 -8.90 -1.90
N LYS A 107 15.06 -9.38 -1.21
CA LYS A 107 13.94 -10.13 -1.79
C LYS A 107 13.02 -9.30 -2.68
N ARG A 108 13.26 -8.01 -2.82
CA ARG A 108 12.45 -7.06 -3.56
C ARG A 108 11.01 -7.01 -3.02
N ILE A 109 10.75 -6.04 -2.16
CA ILE A 109 9.46 -5.91 -1.48
C ILE A 109 8.57 -4.92 -2.23
N LEU A 110 7.39 -5.38 -2.60
CA LEU A 110 6.33 -4.55 -3.14
C LEU A 110 5.48 -4.03 -1.98
N PHE A 111 5.37 -2.71 -1.86
CA PHE A 111 4.41 -2.05 -1.00
C PHE A 111 3.19 -1.64 -1.83
N THR A 112 2.01 -1.99 -1.34
CA THR A 112 0.73 -1.67 -1.98
C THR A 112 -0.21 -1.03 -0.96
N CYS A 113 -1.32 -0.45 -1.44
CA CYS A 113 -2.38 0.03 -0.58
C CYS A 113 -3.57 -0.95 -0.60
N ASP A 114 -4.65 -0.56 -1.24
CA ASP A 114 -5.93 -1.26 -1.25
C ASP A 114 -6.10 -2.14 -2.49
N ALA A 115 -5.39 -1.85 -3.58
CA ALA A 115 -5.47 -2.59 -4.85
C ALA A 115 -5.07 -4.06 -4.68
N ILE A 116 -4.00 -4.32 -3.92
CA ILE A 116 -3.52 -5.65 -3.58
C ILE A 116 -3.37 -5.73 -2.08
N GLN A 117 -3.97 -6.75 -1.49
CA GLN A 117 -4.01 -6.98 -0.05
C GLN A 117 -3.53 -8.41 0.23
N ASN A 118 -2.98 -8.66 1.41
CA ASN A 118 -2.53 -10.00 1.78
C ASN A 118 -2.89 -10.35 3.22
N TYR A 119 -3.74 -11.36 3.40
CA TYR A 119 -4.21 -11.79 4.72
C TYR A 119 -3.63 -13.17 5.07
N GLY A 120 -2.43 -13.24 5.62
CA GLY A 120 -1.85 -14.50 6.08
C GLY A 120 -2.54 -15.05 7.34
N ASP A 121 -2.96 -14.15 8.22
CA ASP A 121 -3.76 -14.47 9.40
C ASP A 121 -4.73 -13.33 9.75
N TYR A 122 -5.47 -13.50 10.85
CA TYR A 122 -6.32 -12.45 11.43
C TYR A 122 -5.92 -12.15 12.87
N SER A 123 -4.62 -12.25 13.20
CA SER A 123 -4.10 -12.15 14.56
C SER A 123 -4.48 -10.81 15.22
N TYR A 124 -4.61 -9.75 14.43
CA TYR A 124 -4.94 -8.40 14.88
C TYR A 124 -6.43 -8.02 14.77
N ASN A 125 -7.30 -8.98 14.42
CA ASN A 125 -8.75 -8.76 14.37
C ASN A 125 -9.41 -9.18 15.70
N ASN A 126 -10.55 -8.57 16.04
CA ASN A 126 -11.40 -9.08 17.12
C ASN A 126 -12.08 -10.42 16.72
N ILE A 127 -12.53 -11.21 17.71
CA ILE A 127 -13.07 -12.56 17.48
C ILE A 127 -14.23 -12.58 16.45
N PRO A 128 -15.24 -11.69 16.54
CA PRO A 128 -16.29 -11.65 15.52
C PRO A 128 -15.77 -11.41 14.11
N ALA A 129 -14.83 -10.48 13.94
CA ALA A 129 -14.23 -10.20 12.64
C ALA A 129 -13.44 -11.41 12.10
N LYS A 130 -12.72 -12.16 12.95
CA LYS A 130 -12.00 -13.38 12.51
C LYS A 130 -12.92 -14.41 11.86
N ILE A 131 -14.17 -14.50 12.32
CA ILE A 131 -15.18 -15.42 11.79
C ILE A 131 -15.78 -14.87 10.49
N LEU A 132 -16.10 -13.56 10.44
CA LEU A 132 -16.81 -12.95 9.32
C LEU A 132 -15.93 -12.73 8.08
N MET A 133 -14.66 -12.40 8.25
CA MET A 133 -13.75 -11.95 7.17
C MET A 133 -13.75 -12.83 5.90
N PRO A 134 -13.63 -14.18 5.99
CA PRO A 134 -13.66 -15.02 4.79
C PRO A 134 -14.99 -14.91 4.02
N PHE A 135 -16.11 -14.74 4.70
CA PHE A 135 -17.44 -14.70 4.09
C PHE A 135 -17.77 -13.39 3.38
N ILE A 136 -17.06 -12.30 3.72
CA ILE A 136 -17.26 -10.98 3.11
C ILE A 136 -16.17 -10.62 2.10
N GLY A 137 -15.43 -11.61 1.59
CA GLY A 137 -14.46 -11.43 0.51
C GLY A 137 -13.03 -11.15 0.95
N PHE A 138 -12.69 -11.38 2.24
CA PHE A 138 -11.31 -11.28 2.74
C PHE A 138 -10.79 -12.62 3.27
N PRO A 139 -10.68 -13.65 2.42
CA PRO A 139 -10.10 -14.95 2.79
C PRO A 139 -8.62 -14.82 3.20
N ARG A 140 -8.06 -15.88 3.80
CA ARG A 140 -6.64 -15.90 4.23
C ARG A 140 -5.69 -16.14 3.05
N GLU A 141 -5.64 -15.18 2.14
CA GLU A 141 -4.81 -15.22 0.93
C GLU A 141 -4.46 -13.80 0.47
N THR A 142 -3.63 -13.72 -0.56
CA THR A 142 -3.45 -12.50 -1.34
C THR A 142 -4.66 -12.30 -2.25
N ILE A 143 -5.18 -11.08 -2.30
CA ILE A 143 -6.36 -10.73 -3.11
C ILE A 143 -6.13 -9.42 -3.85
N VAL A 144 -6.81 -9.25 -4.99
CA VAL A 144 -7.14 -7.93 -5.50
C VAL A 144 -8.29 -7.40 -4.65
N GLY A 145 -8.12 -6.22 -4.05
CA GLY A 145 -9.11 -5.67 -3.11
C GLY A 145 -10.49 -5.55 -3.76
N PRO A 146 -11.51 -6.32 -3.36
CA PRO A 146 -12.77 -6.38 -4.10
C PRO A 146 -13.56 -5.05 -4.01
N ILE A 147 -13.51 -4.40 -2.85
CA ILE A 147 -14.11 -3.08 -2.64
C ILE A 147 -13.36 -2.03 -3.47
N TRP A 148 -12.03 -2.06 -3.40
CA TRP A 148 -11.18 -1.16 -4.19
C TRP A 148 -11.47 -1.29 -5.68
N LEU A 149 -11.44 -2.51 -6.22
CA LEU A 149 -11.65 -2.78 -7.63
C LEU A 149 -13.01 -2.26 -8.11
N LYS A 150 -14.06 -2.44 -7.29
CA LYS A 150 -15.41 -1.92 -7.58
C LYS A 150 -15.45 -0.40 -7.68
N TYR A 151 -14.81 0.33 -6.76
CA TYR A 151 -14.87 1.80 -6.74
C TYR A 151 -13.88 2.47 -7.70
N GLN A 152 -12.78 1.78 -8.00
CA GLN A 152 -11.67 2.34 -8.76
C GLN A 152 -11.76 2.02 -10.24
N THR A 153 -12.54 1.02 -10.65
CA THR A 153 -12.83 0.75 -12.06
C THR A 153 -13.95 1.68 -12.55
N PRO A 154 -13.71 2.54 -13.55
CA PRO A 154 -14.76 3.33 -14.17
C PRO A 154 -15.86 2.44 -14.78
N GLU A 155 -17.07 2.97 -14.90
CA GLU A 155 -18.20 2.23 -15.48
C GLU A 155 -17.89 1.78 -16.91
N GLY A 156 -18.10 0.50 -17.20
CA GLY A 156 -17.85 -0.10 -18.52
C GLY A 156 -16.38 -0.45 -18.80
N GLU A 157 -15.45 -0.10 -17.91
CA GLU A 157 -14.01 -0.33 -18.09
C GLU A 157 -13.51 -1.56 -17.32
N THR A 158 -12.24 -1.89 -17.52
CA THR A 158 -11.52 -2.93 -16.77
C THR A 158 -10.13 -2.46 -16.37
N LEU A 159 -9.70 -2.81 -15.15
CA LEU A 159 -8.35 -2.56 -14.67
C LEU A 159 -7.41 -3.76 -14.83
N GLU A 160 -7.87 -4.88 -15.40
CA GLU A 160 -7.03 -6.08 -15.58
C GLU A 160 -5.67 -5.79 -16.26
N PRO A 161 -5.60 -5.01 -17.36
CA PRO A 161 -4.32 -4.74 -18.02
C PRO A 161 -3.28 -4.11 -17.09
N GLU A 162 -3.70 -3.29 -16.13
CA GLU A 162 -2.80 -2.63 -15.18
C GLU A 162 -2.25 -3.61 -14.15
N PHE A 163 -3.05 -4.57 -13.69
CA PHE A 163 -2.55 -5.67 -12.86
C PHE A 163 -1.57 -6.57 -13.62
N ARG A 164 -1.84 -6.86 -14.90
CA ARG A 164 -0.91 -7.60 -15.76
C ARG A 164 0.40 -6.83 -15.95
N ARG A 165 0.34 -5.50 -16.09
CA ARG A 165 1.52 -4.63 -16.15
C ARG A 165 2.32 -4.65 -14.85
N LEU A 166 1.64 -4.61 -13.70
CA LEU A 166 2.28 -4.75 -12.38
C LEU A 166 3.02 -6.08 -12.23
N LEU A 167 2.44 -7.18 -12.73
CA LEU A 167 3.10 -8.50 -12.74
C LEU A 167 4.37 -8.55 -13.62
N GLY A 168 4.62 -7.54 -14.46
CA GLY A 168 5.91 -7.35 -15.13
C GLY A 168 7.05 -6.96 -14.17
N LEU A 169 6.73 -6.46 -12.97
CA LEU A 169 7.72 -6.16 -11.93
C LEU A 169 8.27 -7.44 -11.30
N ARG A 170 9.55 -7.41 -10.91
CA ARG A 170 10.18 -8.51 -10.17
C ARG A 170 10.13 -8.23 -8.67
N PHE A 171 9.35 -9.00 -7.93
CA PHE A 171 9.25 -8.93 -6.47
C PHE A 171 9.02 -10.33 -5.87
N ASP A 172 9.50 -10.58 -4.65
CA ASP A 172 9.25 -11.84 -3.93
C ASP A 172 8.54 -11.62 -2.59
N SER A 173 8.56 -10.38 -2.07
CA SER A 173 7.85 -10.01 -0.84
C SER A 173 6.77 -8.96 -1.10
N LEU A 174 5.72 -8.95 -0.27
CA LEU A 174 4.61 -8.00 -0.35
C LEU A 174 4.23 -7.53 1.05
N LEU A 175 4.15 -6.20 1.22
CA LEU A 175 3.51 -5.57 2.37
C LEU A 175 2.45 -4.58 1.89
N ALA A 176 1.20 -5.00 1.96
CA ALA A 176 0.05 -4.14 1.67
C ALA A 176 -0.30 -3.24 2.88
N ALA A 177 -1.19 -2.26 2.66
CA ALA A 177 -1.81 -1.51 3.76
C ALA A 177 -2.65 -2.44 4.66
N HIS A 178 -3.21 -3.50 4.08
CA HIS A 178 -4.10 -4.44 4.75
C HIS A 178 -3.51 -5.85 4.89
N GLY A 179 -3.67 -6.41 6.09
CA GLY A 179 -3.30 -7.77 6.43
C GLY A 179 -1.86 -7.91 6.92
N THR A 180 -1.14 -8.94 6.48
CA THR A 180 0.17 -9.36 7.00
C THR A 180 1.24 -9.30 5.92
N LEU A 181 2.51 -9.21 6.33
CA LEU A 181 3.66 -9.37 5.44
C LEU A 181 3.65 -10.75 4.78
N LEU A 182 3.79 -10.79 3.46
CA LEU A 182 4.15 -11.99 2.71
C LEU A 182 5.65 -11.95 2.41
N ALA A 183 6.43 -12.76 3.12
CA ALA A 183 7.90 -12.67 3.13
C ALA A 183 8.61 -13.39 1.96
N SER A 184 7.86 -14.15 1.15
CA SER A 184 8.34 -14.84 -0.05
C SER A 184 7.17 -15.34 -0.88
N GLY A 185 7.37 -15.58 -2.18
CA GLY A 185 6.35 -16.09 -3.09
C GLY A 185 5.27 -15.08 -3.47
N ALA A 186 5.53 -13.78 -3.25
CA ALA A 186 4.54 -12.74 -3.45
C ALA A 186 4.09 -12.59 -4.90
N HIS A 187 5.00 -12.69 -5.86
CA HIS A 187 4.65 -12.56 -7.29
C HIS A 187 3.60 -13.59 -7.71
N ALA A 188 3.85 -14.87 -7.44
CA ALA A 188 2.90 -15.94 -7.74
C ALA A 188 1.58 -15.81 -6.96
N ALA A 189 1.62 -15.27 -5.73
CA ALA A 189 0.41 -15.02 -4.95
C ALA A 189 -0.45 -13.89 -5.53
N VAL A 190 0.19 -12.80 -6.00
CA VAL A 190 -0.49 -11.71 -6.71
C VAL A 190 -1.04 -12.19 -8.04
N GLU A 191 -0.28 -13.00 -8.79
CA GLU A 191 -0.75 -13.56 -10.07
C GLU A 191 -2.05 -14.35 -9.89
N ARG A 192 -2.10 -15.28 -8.94
CA ARG A 192 -3.33 -16.03 -8.61
C ARG A 192 -4.48 -15.13 -8.18
N ALA A 193 -4.18 -14.07 -7.43
CA ALA A 193 -5.19 -13.11 -6.99
C ALA A 193 -5.80 -12.33 -8.17
N VAL A 194 -4.96 -11.96 -9.15
CA VAL A 194 -5.36 -11.29 -10.39
C VAL A 194 -6.20 -12.23 -11.23
N ASP A 195 -5.73 -13.46 -11.47
CA ASP A 195 -6.50 -14.47 -12.22
C ASP A 195 -7.88 -14.66 -11.61
N LYS A 196 -7.97 -14.91 -10.31
CA LYS A 196 -9.25 -15.07 -9.61
C LYS A 196 -10.19 -13.86 -9.73
N ALA A 197 -9.64 -12.64 -9.68
CA ALA A 197 -10.43 -11.42 -9.74
C ALA A 197 -11.03 -11.15 -11.13
N PHE A 198 -10.38 -11.62 -12.20
CA PHE A 198 -10.76 -11.33 -13.58
C PHE A 198 -11.24 -12.56 -14.38
N GLU A 199 -11.04 -13.79 -13.91
CA GLU A 199 -11.58 -15.02 -14.51
C GLU A 199 -13.10 -15.17 -14.33
N LEU A 200 -13.70 -14.52 -13.33
CA LEU A 200 -15.13 -14.64 -13.00
C LEU A 200 -16.07 -13.79 -13.89
N LYS A 201 -15.59 -13.26 -15.03
CA LYS A 201 -16.39 -12.47 -15.99
C LYS A 201 -16.59 -13.15 -17.36
N LYS A 202 -16.38 -14.46 -17.47
CA LYS A 202 -16.79 -15.24 -18.66
C LYS A 202 -18.19 -15.80 -18.52
#